data_AF-A0A9E1B9M2-F1
#
_entry.id   AF-A0A9E1B9M2-F1
#
_cell.length_a   1.000
_cell.length_b   1.000
_cell.length_c   1.000
_cell.angle_alpha   90.00
_cell.angle_beta   90.00
_cell.angle_gamma   90.00
#
_symmetry.space_group_name_H-M   'P 1'
#
loop_
_entity.id
_entity.type
_entity.pdbx_description
1 polymer ?
#
loop_
_entity_poly.entity_id
_entity_poly.type
_entity_poly.pdbx_seq_one_letter_code
_entity_poly.pdbx_strand_id
1 'polypeptide(L)' 'MLEANKDKTIVTHCYSGNRSAKLAQTLSDKGYKVLNLLDGTKEHSYELVK' A
#
# COMPACT_ATOMS: atom_id res chain seq x y z
N MET A 1 -16.64 -2.19 6.05
CA MET A 1 -15.53 -2.54 6.97
C MET A 1 -14.47 -3.32 6.22
N LEU A 2 -13.19 -3.17 6.57
CA LEU A 2 -12.07 -3.87 5.91
C LEU A 2 -12.13 -5.39 6.11
N GLU A 3 -12.67 -5.84 7.25
CA GLU A 3 -12.81 -7.26 7.61
C GLU A 3 -13.59 -8.10 6.57
N ALA A 4 -14.50 -7.48 5.80
CA ALA A 4 -15.26 -8.17 4.76
C ALA A 4 -14.45 -8.48 3.49
N ASN A 5 -13.21 -8.01 3.40
CA ASN A 5 -12.34 -8.14 2.22
C ASN A 5 -11.07 -8.97 2.50
N LYS A 6 -11.08 -9.88 3.48
CA LYS A 6 -9.92 -10.73 3.82
C LYS A 6 -9.49 -11.67 2.68
N ASP A 7 -10.41 -11.99 1.79
CA ASP A 7 -10.19 -12.76 0.57
C ASP A 7 -9.46 -11.97 -0.53
N LYS A 8 -9.48 -10.63 -0.45
CA LYS A 8 -8.89 -9.75 -1.46
C LYS A 8 -7.45 -9.40 -1.11
N THR A 9 -6.65 -9.23 -2.16
CA THR A 9 -5.30 -8.68 -2.01
C THR A 9 -5.38 -7.17 -1.89
N ILE A 10 -4.83 -6.61 -0.81
CA ILE A 10 -4.74 -5.17 -0.59
C ILE A 10 -3.38 -4.69 -1.11
N VAL A 11 -3.37 -3.66 -1.94
CA VAL A 11 -2.15 -3.01 -2.42
C VAL A 11 -2.01 -1.65 -1.75
N THR A 12 -0.89 -1.40 -1.08
CA THR A 12 -0.60 -0.12 -0.43
C THR A 12 0.44 0.65 -1.23
N HIS A 13 0.20 1.95 -1.40
CA HIS A 13 1.08 2.87 -2.12
C HIS A 13 1.20 4.18 -1.35
N CYS A 14 2.38 4.79 -1.36
CA CYS A 14 2.59 6.14 -0.86
C CYS A 14 3.70 6.84 -1.64
N TYR A 15 3.97 8.10 -1.30
CA TYR A 15 4.93 8.95 -2.01
C TYR A 15 6.36 8.36 -2.15
N SER A 16 6.82 7.58 -1.17
CA SER A 16 8.19 7.04 -1.14
C SER A 16 8.29 5.64 -0.50
N GLY A 17 7.23 4.84 -0.58
CA GLY A 17 7.15 3.49 0.00
C GLY A 17 7.14 3.38 1.55
N ASN A 18 7.66 4.35 2.30
CA ASN A 18 7.87 4.23 3.75
C ASN A 18 6.59 4.14 4.59
N ARG A 19 5.59 4.98 4.30
CA ARG A 19 4.33 4.99 5.07
C ARG A 19 3.46 3.79 4.71
N SER A 20 3.43 3.45 3.42
CA SER A 20 2.69 2.29 2.93
C SER A 20 3.29 0.98 3.46
N ALA A 21 4.62 0.89 3.62
CA ALA A 21 5.27 -0.25 4.28
C ALA A 21 4.79 -0.46 5.72
N LYS A 22 4.69 0.60 6.53
CA LYS A 22 4.21 0.50 7.93
C LYS A 22 2.74 0.06 8.00
N LEU A 23 1.90 0.57 7.10
CA LEU A 23 0.51 0.13 6.99
C LEU A 23 0.42 -1.33 6.53
N ALA A 24 1.22 -1.70 5.53
CA ALA A 24 1.29 -3.06 5.01
C ALA A 24 1.63 -4.08 6.11
N GLN A 25 2.62 -3.77 6.95
CA GLN A 25 2.95 -4.60 8.11
C GLN A 25 1.77 -4.75 9.06
N THR A 26 1.12 -3.64 9.43
CA THR A 26 -0.03 -3.64 10.34
C THR A 26 -1.19 -4.49 9.80
N LEU A 27 -1.42 -4.47 8.48
CA LEU A 27 -2.45 -5.27 7.83
C LEU A 27 -2.05 -6.75 7.74
N SER A 28 -0.79 -7.04 7.45
CA SER A 28 -0.25 -8.41 7.47
C SER A 28 -0.38 -9.04 8.87
N ASP A 29 -0.06 -8.29 9.92
CA ASP A 29 -0.18 -8.74 11.33
C ASP A 29 -1.63 -9.05 11.71
N LYS A 30 -2.60 -8.45 11.02
CA LYS A 30 -4.05 -8.70 11.17
C LYS A 30 -4.58 -9.83 10.28
N GLY A 31 -3.70 -10.50 9.53
CA GLY A 31 -4.03 -11.65 8.68
C GLY A 31 -4.57 -11.28 7.29
N TYR A 32 -4.34 -10.06 6.82
CA TYR A 32 -4.70 -9.67 5.46
C TYR A 32 -3.58 -10.01 4.47
N LYS A 33 -3.97 -10.43 3.25
CA LYS A 33 -3.04 -10.53 2.14
C LYS A 33 -2.73 -9.14 1.59
N VAL A 34 -1.48 -8.70 1.73
CA VAL A 34 -1.06 -7.33 1.41
C VAL A 34 0.19 -7.32 0.53
N LEU A 35 0.26 -6.35 -0.38
CA LEU A 35 1.44 -5.99 -1.16
C LEU A 35 1.75 -4.51 -0.94
N ASN A 36 3.01 -4.17 -0.71
CA ASN A 36 3.48 -2.79 -0.67
C ASN A 36 4.21 -2.44 -1.96
N LEU A 37 3.80 -1.36 -2.61
CA LEU A 37 4.58 -0.76 -3.69
C LEU A 37 5.73 0.02 -3.05
N LEU A 38 6.95 -0.51 -3.23
CA LEU A 38 8.18 0.15 -2.80
C LEU A 38 8.46 1.37 -3.68
N ASP A 39 8.17 1.24 -4.98
CA ASP A 39 8.19 2.35 -5.90
C ASP A 39 7.06 3.32 -5.55
N GLY A 40 7.44 4.43 -4.93
CA GLY A 40 6.52 5.53 -4.66
C GLY A 40 6.40 6.44 -5.89
N THR A 41 5.75 7.58 -5.71
CA THR A 41 5.70 8.60 -6.77
C THR A 41 7.06 9.31 -7.02
N LYS A 42 8.17 8.79 -6.48
CA LYS A 42 9.52 9.29 -6.74
C LYS A 42 10.28 8.49 -7.79
N GLU A 43 9.98 7.21 -8.02
CA GLU A 43 10.74 6.41 -9.00
C GLU A 43 10.40 6.71 -10.46
N HIS A 44 9.28 7.37 -10.74
CA HIS A 44 8.99 7.89 -12.08
C HIS A 44 8.65 9.39 -12.03
N SER A 45 8.92 10.09 -13.13
CA SER A 45 8.48 11.49 -13.28
C SER A 45 7.00 11.47 -13.62
N TYR A 46 6.15 11.90 -12.70
CA TYR A 46 4.71 12.05 -12.92
C TYR A 46 4.38 13.54 -12.91
N GLU A 47 3.67 14.03 -13.94
CA GLU A 47 2.96 15.30 -13.84
C GLU A 47 1.65 15.05 -13.09
N LEU A 48 1.57 15.56 -11.85
CA LEU A 48 0.31 15.59 -11.12
C LEU A 48 -0.57 16.69 -11.71
N VAL A 49 -1.43 16.30 -12.65
CA VAL A 49 -2.44 17.21 -13.21
C VAL A 49 -3.53 17.41 -12.14
N LYS A 50 -3.84 18.68 -11.86
CA LYS A 50 -4.83 19.09 -10.86
C LYS A 50 -6.25 18.89 -11.36
#